data_AF-A0A1H3AYW0-F1
#
_entry.id   AF-A0A1H3AYW0-F1
#
_cell.length_a   1.000
_cell.length_b   1.000
_cell.length_c   1.000
_cell.angle_alpha   90.00
_cell.angle_beta   90.00
_cell.angle_gamma   90.00
#
_symmetry.space_group_name_H-M   'P 1'
#
loop_
_entity.id
_entity.type
_entity.pdbx_description
1 polymer ?
#
loop_
_entity_poly.entity_id
_entity_poly.type
_entity_poly.pdbx_seq_one_letter_code
_entity_poly.pdbx_strand_id
1 'polypeptide(L)'
;MAQKFGGQYSPDGRGTTAPKPSPFSGKKPAIGRSRANLLFVAGLPLLFSSIGDGATDMAVAIGAFALIALGAWLTREGIDAQNAYESRTIARRPAIPRKLFGAVALGFGVSAATFDTSLMDGVLYGIIAMVLHLTAFGFDPMRDKAVDGVDTFQTDRVARAVDEAERHLSAMTDAIATAGDRTMTARVDQFQATARAFFRTVENDPRDLTSARRYLGVYLLGAKDATIKFAKLYAQGRDPAVKADYTSLLDDLEANFTAKNQALLSDSRTDLDIEIDVLRDRLQREGIRLNEGE
;
A
#
# COMPACT_ATOMS: atom_id res chain seq x y z
N MET A 1 20.46 -41.44 32.60
CA MET A 1 19.09 -40.94 32.29
C MET A 1 19.12 -39.44 32.49
N ALA A 2 19.03 -38.64 31.42
CA ALA A 2 19.07 -37.19 31.50
C ALA A 2 17.72 -36.63 30.99
N GLN A 3 17.10 -35.77 31.80
CA GLN A 3 15.80 -35.15 31.59
C GLN A 3 15.82 -34.12 30.45
N LYS A 4 14.69 -34.02 29.74
CA LYS A 4 14.45 -33.08 28.64
C LYS A 4 13.86 -31.77 29.19
N PHE A 5 14.28 -30.63 28.62
CA PHE A 5 14.14 -29.27 29.16
C PHE A 5 13.17 -28.38 28.39
N GLY A 6 12.47 -27.49 29.09
CA GLY A 6 11.20 -27.00 28.60
C GLY A 6 10.95 -25.66 27.93
N GLY A 7 10.91 -25.67 26.58
CA GLY A 7 10.21 -24.71 25.69
C GLY A 7 9.59 -25.48 24.50
N GLN A 8 9.72 -25.02 23.26
CA GLN A 8 9.54 -25.90 22.07
C GLN A 8 10.49 -27.14 22.05
N TYR A 9 11.27 -27.32 23.12
CA TYR A 9 12.11 -28.45 23.42
C TYR A 9 11.77 -29.17 24.76
N SER A 10 10.65 -28.82 25.47
CA SER A 10 10.20 -29.56 26.70
C SER A 10 9.50 -30.86 26.41
N PRO A 11 9.56 -31.81 27.36
CA PRO A 11 8.69 -32.98 27.35
C PRO A 11 7.20 -32.69 27.50
N ASP A 12 6.83 -31.65 28.25
CA ASP A 12 5.44 -31.53 28.72
C ASP A 12 4.71 -30.28 28.20
N GLY A 13 4.63 -30.17 26.87
CA GLY A 13 3.89 -29.10 26.19
C GLY A 13 3.02 -29.62 25.06
N ARG A 14 1.94 -30.35 25.37
CA ARG A 14 0.83 -30.54 24.43
C ARG A 14 0.21 -29.19 24.12
N GLY A 15 0.57 -28.62 22.97
CA GLY A 15 -0.04 -27.41 22.44
C GLY A 15 0.17 -27.36 20.94
N THR A 16 -0.77 -27.92 20.19
CA THR A 16 -0.92 -27.72 18.74
C THR A 16 -1.38 -26.28 18.50
N THR A 17 -0.47 -25.33 18.65
CA THR A 17 -0.72 -23.93 18.25
C THR A 17 -0.02 -23.72 16.92
N ALA A 18 -0.79 -23.49 15.87
CA ALA A 18 -0.27 -23.14 14.55
C ALA A 18 0.73 -21.96 14.68
N PRO A 19 1.84 -21.96 13.92
CA PRO A 19 2.83 -20.89 13.99
C PRO A 19 2.15 -19.54 13.71
N LYS A 20 2.24 -18.60 14.65
CA LYS A 20 1.71 -17.25 14.46
C LYS A 20 2.41 -16.61 13.25
N PRO A 21 1.66 -16.07 12.27
CA PRO A 21 2.28 -15.38 11.14
C PRO A 21 3.15 -14.24 11.64
N SER A 22 4.34 -14.09 11.03
CA SER A 22 5.28 -13.01 11.36
C SER A 22 4.58 -11.64 11.32
N PRO A 23 4.90 -10.69 12.23
CA PRO A 23 4.39 -9.32 12.19
C PRO A 23 4.65 -8.57 10.87
N PHE A 24 5.58 -9.09 10.06
CA PHE A 24 5.94 -8.55 8.74
C PHE A 24 5.40 -9.39 7.58
N SER A 25 4.64 -10.46 7.84
CA SER A 25 4.07 -11.31 6.79
C SER A 25 3.16 -10.48 5.89
N GLY A 26 3.55 -10.30 4.63
CA GLY A 26 2.82 -9.52 3.63
C GLY A 26 3.10 -8.01 3.62
N LYS A 27 3.87 -7.46 4.57
CA LYS A 27 4.31 -6.04 4.52
C LYS A 27 5.53 -5.92 3.60
N LYS A 28 5.33 -5.42 2.38
CA LYS A 28 6.45 -5.04 1.50
C LYS A 28 7.00 -3.68 1.94
N PRO A 29 8.33 -3.51 2.12
CA PRO A 29 8.89 -2.19 2.40
C PRO A 29 8.56 -1.24 1.24
N ALA A 30 8.24 0.02 1.56
CA ALA A 30 8.08 1.06 0.55
C ALA A 30 9.47 1.39 -0.03
N ILE A 31 9.83 0.69 -1.11
CA ILE A 31 11.14 0.82 -1.76
C ILE A 31 11.27 2.26 -2.28
N GLY A 32 12.40 2.92 -1.96
CA GLY A 32 12.71 4.26 -2.46
C GLY A 32 12.21 5.44 -1.61
N ARG A 33 11.29 5.24 -0.64
CA ARG A 33 10.74 6.33 0.17
C ARG A 33 11.82 7.08 0.98
N SER A 34 12.79 6.35 1.54
CA SER A 34 13.91 6.93 2.29
C SER A 34 14.81 7.82 1.42
N ARG A 35 14.98 7.48 0.13
CA ARG A 35 15.79 8.27 -0.81
C ARG A 35 15.11 9.59 -1.14
N ALA A 36 13.79 9.62 -1.28
CA ALA A 36 13.04 10.87 -1.49
C ALA A 36 13.14 11.82 -0.29
N ASN A 37 13.27 11.30 0.94
CA ASN A 37 13.47 12.14 2.11
C ASN A 37 14.80 12.92 2.08
N LEU A 38 15.83 12.41 1.39
CA LEU A 38 17.12 13.11 1.24
C LEU A 38 17.00 14.39 0.41
N LEU A 39 16.03 14.47 -0.52
CA LEU A 39 15.81 15.67 -1.34
C LEU A 39 15.37 16.88 -0.49
N PHE A 40 14.64 16.65 0.60
CA PHE A 40 14.26 17.74 1.52
C PHE A 40 15.49 18.35 2.20
N VAL A 41 16.50 17.53 2.49
CA VAL A 41 17.74 17.97 3.12
C VAL A 41 18.64 18.70 2.11
N ALA A 42 18.63 18.27 0.85
CA ALA A 42 19.46 18.84 -0.20
C ALA A 42 19.21 20.34 -0.45
N GLY A 43 18.00 20.84 -0.23
CA GLY A 43 17.66 22.26 -0.37
C GLY A 43 18.03 23.12 0.84
N LEU A 44 18.24 22.55 2.03
CA LEU A 44 18.47 23.33 3.25
C LEU A 44 19.68 24.27 3.20
N PRO A 45 20.84 23.88 2.63
CA PRO A 45 21.98 24.78 2.54
C PRO A 45 21.67 26.12 1.85
N LEU A 46 20.71 26.14 0.89
CA LEU A 46 20.31 27.36 0.18
C LEU A 46 19.72 28.44 1.11
N LEU A 47 19.00 28.02 2.16
CA LEU A 47 18.41 28.94 3.12
C LEU A 47 19.47 29.61 4.01
N PHE A 48 20.57 28.91 4.26
CA PHE A 48 21.67 29.43 5.08
C PHE A 48 22.64 30.27 4.27
N SER A 49 22.83 29.95 2.98
CA SER A 49 23.74 30.70 2.11
C SER A 49 23.26 32.12 1.82
N SER A 50 21.94 32.38 1.86
CA SER A 50 21.37 33.71 1.57
C SER A 50 21.25 34.63 2.80
N ILE A 51 21.69 34.17 3.99
CA ILE A 51 21.62 34.98 5.22
C ILE A 51 22.70 36.06 5.18
N GLY A 52 22.29 37.30 4.92
CA GLY A 52 23.17 38.48 4.93
C GLY A 52 23.29 39.19 3.59
N ASP A 53 22.82 38.58 2.50
CA ASP A 53 22.98 39.11 1.13
C ASP A 53 21.91 40.14 0.73
N GLY A 54 20.80 40.20 1.47
CA GLY A 54 19.74 41.19 1.28
C GLY A 54 18.36 40.55 1.14
N ALA A 55 17.33 41.38 1.04
CA ALA A 55 15.94 40.92 1.02
C ALA A 55 15.58 40.17 -0.28
N THR A 56 16.14 40.60 -1.41
CA THR A 56 15.89 40.00 -2.73
C THR A 56 16.46 38.59 -2.81
N ASP A 57 17.72 38.41 -2.40
CA ASP A 57 18.41 37.12 -2.49
C ASP A 57 17.82 36.11 -1.50
N MET A 58 17.43 36.58 -0.32
CA MET A 58 16.64 35.78 0.62
C MET A 58 15.30 35.35 0.03
N ALA A 59 14.57 36.24 -0.66
CA ALA A 59 13.30 35.91 -1.29
C ALA A 59 13.47 34.85 -2.39
N VAL A 60 14.52 34.95 -3.21
CA VAL A 60 14.80 33.97 -4.25
C VAL A 60 15.23 32.63 -3.64
N ALA A 61 16.10 32.62 -2.64
CA ALA A 61 16.52 31.40 -1.95
C ALA A 61 15.35 30.66 -1.30
N ILE A 62 14.42 31.39 -0.66
CA ILE A 62 13.18 30.81 -0.11
C ILE A 62 12.30 30.25 -1.22
N GLY A 63 12.14 30.96 -2.33
CA GLY A 63 11.36 30.50 -3.49
C GLY A 63 11.95 29.23 -4.12
N ALA A 64 13.26 29.22 -4.33
CA ALA A 64 14.02 28.07 -4.83
C ALA A 64 13.88 26.86 -3.89
N PHE A 65 14.07 27.07 -2.59
CA PHE A 65 13.86 26.05 -1.57
C PHE A 65 12.43 25.51 -1.58
N ALA A 66 11.42 26.38 -1.66
CA ALA A 66 10.02 25.97 -1.71
C ALA A 66 9.73 25.08 -2.92
N LEU A 67 10.30 25.38 -4.09
CA LEU A 67 10.20 24.56 -5.30
C LEU A 67 10.89 23.20 -5.14
N ILE A 68 12.09 23.16 -4.56
CA ILE A 68 12.81 21.91 -4.27
C ILE A 68 12.02 21.05 -3.26
N ALA A 69 11.50 21.66 -2.20
CA ALA A 69 10.70 21.00 -1.17
C ALA A 69 9.38 20.47 -1.74
N LEU A 70 8.72 21.23 -2.62
CA LEU A 70 7.55 20.79 -3.36
C LEU A 70 7.89 19.59 -4.26
N GLY A 71 9.02 19.66 -4.96
CA GLY A 71 9.52 18.56 -5.79
C GLY A 71 9.75 17.28 -4.97
N ALA A 72 10.43 17.40 -3.83
CA ALA A 72 10.67 16.30 -2.91
C ALA A 72 9.36 15.68 -2.38
N TRP A 73 8.38 16.53 -2.05
CA TRP A 73 7.07 16.08 -1.57
C TRP A 73 6.29 15.32 -2.65
N LEU A 74 6.24 15.85 -3.88
CA LEU A 74 5.61 15.18 -5.03
C LEU A 74 6.26 13.84 -5.33
N THR A 75 7.59 13.76 -5.29
CA THR A 75 8.32 12.51 -5.55
C THR A 75 8.07 11.47 -4.47
N ARG A 76 7.99 11.88 -3.19
CA ARG A 76 7.63 10.97 -2.09
C ARG A 76 6.25 10.36 -2.32
N GLU A 77 5.27 11.21 -2.62
CA GLU A 77 3.88 10.81 -2.87
C GLU A 77 3.74 9.99 -4.18
N GLY A 78 4.60 10.23 -5.17
CA GLY A 78 4.69 9.41 -6.39
C GLY A 78 5.28 8.02 -6.13
N ILE A 79 6.31 7.91 -5.28
CA ILE A 79 6.86 6.61 -4.86
C ILE A 79 5.81 5.80 -4.10
N ASP A 80 5.04 6.43 -3.22
CA ASP A 80 3.98 5.75 -2.48
C ASP A 80 2.88 5.24 -3.43
N ALA A 81 2.46 6.07 -4.38
CA ALA A 81 1.49 5.68 -5.40
C ALA A 81 2.00 4.54 -6.28
N GLN A 82 3.27 4.56 -6.68
CA GLN A 82 3.87 3.47 -7.44
C GLN A 82 3.92 2.18 -6.63
N ASN A 83 4.34 2.22 -5.36
CA ASN A 83 4.39 1.02 -4.51
C ASN A 83 2.99 0.40 -4.33
N ALA A 84 1.96 1.24 -4.15
CA ALA A 84 0.57 0.80 -4.10
C ALA A 84 0.14 0.13 -5.41
N TYR A 85 0.41 0.78 -6.55
CA TYR A 85 0.14 0.25 -7.89
C TYR A 85 0.87 -1.08 -8.14
N GLU A 86 2.14 -1.19 -7.77
CA GLU A 86 2.96 -2.39 -7.98
C GLU A 86 2.52 -3.57 -7.12
N SER A 87 2.02 -3.31 -5.91
CA SER A 87 1.57 -4.36 -4.99
C SER A 87 0.33 -5.12 -5.44
N ARG A 88 -0.45 -4.58 -6.38
CA ARG A 88 -1.76 -5.08 -6.80
C ARG A 88 -1.70 -5.73 -8.19
N THR A 89 -2.53 -6.75 -8.39
CA THR A 89 -2.70 -7.42 -9.69
C THR A 89 -3.51 -6.53 -10.63
N ILE A 90 -4.55 -5.86 -10.10
CA ILE A 90 -5.39 -4.90 -10.80
C ILE A 90 -5.24 -3.53 -10.14
N ALA A 91 -4.86 -2.51 -10.92
CA ALA A 91 -4.70 -1.15 -10.44
C ALA A 91 -4.78 -0.16 -11.60
N ARG A 92 -5.40 1.00 -11.35
CA ARG A 92 -5.33 2.12 -12.29
C ARG A 92 -4.01 2.87 -12.16
N ARG A 93 -3.54 3.41 -13.27
CA ARG A 93 -2.39 4.33 -13.27
C ARG A 93 -2.71 5.55 -12.38
N PRO A 94 -1.70 6.11 -11.69
CA PRO A 94 -1.87 7.38 -10.99
C PRO A 94 -2.41 8.47 -11.93
N ALA A 95 -3.38 9.26 -11.47
CA ALA A 95 -4.03 10.29 -12.28
C ALA A 95 -3.06 11.41 -12.72
N ILE A 96 -2.02 11.65 -11.94
CA ILE A 96 -1.00 12.67 -12.18
C ILE A 96 0.38 11.99 -12.03
N PRO A 97 1.31 12.17 -12.99
CA PRO A 97 2.68 11.66 -12.90
C PRO A 97 3.51 12.50 -11.92
N ARG A 98 3.31 12.27 -10.62
CA ARG A 98 3.85 13.10 -9.54
C ARG A 98 5.38 13.19 -9.53
N LYS A 99 6.11 12.13 -9.90
CA LYS A 99 7.58 12.14 -10.01
C LYS A 99 8.05 13.03 -11.16
N LEU A 100 7.31 13.08 -12.26
CA LEU A 100 7.61 13.99 -13.37
C LEU A 100 7.42 15.45 -12.93
N PHE A 101 6.29 15.77 -12.31
CA PHE A 101 6.07 17.11 -11.74
C PHE A 101 7.10 17.44 -10.66
N GLY A 102 7.51 16.45 -9.86
CA GLY A 102 8.57 16.57 -8.87
C GLY A 102 9.92 16.93 -9.50
N ALA A 103 10.29 16.26 -10.60
CA ALA A 103 11.49 16.57 -11.38
C ALA A 103 11.45 17.98 -11.96
N VAL A 104 10.30 18.41 -12.48
CA VAL A 104 10.12 19.76 -13.03
C VAL A 104 10.23 20.83 -11.94
N ALA A 105 9.56 20.65 -10.81
CA ALA A 105 9.62 21.58 -9.68
C ALA A 105 11.05 21.68 -9.13
N LEU A 106 11.74 20.55 -8.99
CA LEU A 106 13.14 20.52 -8.54
C LEU A 106 14.07 21.20 -9.55
N GLY A 107 13.87 20.98 -10.86
CA GLY A 107 14.61 21.67 -11.92
C GLY A 107 14.45 23.20 -11.83
N PHE A 108 13.21 23.69 -11.70
CA PHE A 108 12.96 25.13 -11.52
C PHE A 108 13.56 25.69 -10.23
N GLY A 109 13.50 24.95 -9.13
CA GLY A 109 14.13 25.36 -7.87
C GLY A 109 15.64 25.48 -7.99
N VAL A 110 16.31 24.52 -8.65
CA VAL A 110 17.75 24.59 -8.91
C VAL A 110 18.10 25.73 -9.88
N SER A 111 17.30 25.94 -10.93
CA SER A 111 17.49 27.09 -11.82
C SER A 111 17.38 28.42 -11.09
N ALA A 112 16.37 28.58 -10.24
CA ALA A 112 16.18 29.77 -9.43
C ALA A 112 17.27 29.96 -8.37
N ALA A 113 17.94 28.89 -7.92
CA ALA A 113 19.04 28.97 -6.98
C ALA A 113 20.39 29.36 -7.63
N THR A 114 20.51 29.28 -8.95
CA THR A 114 21.80 29.40 -9.67
C THR A 114 21.77 30.45 -10.79
N PHE A 115 20.69 31.23 -10.89
CA PHE A 115 20.52 32.26 -11.93
C PHE A 115 21.41 33.50 -11.72
N ASP A 116 21.98 33.66 -10.53
CA ASP A 116 22.85 34.77 -10.13
C ASP A 116 24.19 34.79 -10.90
N THR A 117 24.68 33.61 -11.31
CA THR A 117 25.86 33.46 -12.18
C THR A 117 25.55 33.82 -13.63
N SER A 118 24.57 33.16 -14.23
CA SER A 118 23.98 33.56 -15.52
C SER A 118 22.64 32.85 -15.77
N LEU A 119 21.81 33.40 -16.64
CA LEU A 119 20.56 32.73 -17.07
C LEU A 119 20.84 31.37 -17.73
N MET A 120 21.94 31.26 -18.48
CA MET A 120 22.34 30.02 -19.14
C MET A 120 22.71 28.93 -18.10
N ASP A 121 23.48 29.32 -17.07
CA ASP A 121 23.88 28.40 -16.01
C ASP A 121 22.67 27.92 -15.21
N GLY A 122 21.75 28.81 -14.87
CA GLY A 122 20.49 28.46 -14.23
C GLY A 122 19.67 27.44 -15.03
N VAL A 123 19.52 27.65 -16.34
CA VAL A 123 18.82 26.70 -17.22
C VAL A 123 19.55 25.36 -17.27
N LEU A 124 20.87 25.37 -17.43
CA LEU A 124 21.68 24.15 -17.52
C LEU A 124 21.61 23.32 -16.25
N TYR A 125 21.82 23.94 -15.07
CA TYR A 125 21.73 23.24 -13.80
C TYR A 125 20.32 22.72 -13.51
N GLY A 126 19.28 23.47 -13.88
CA GLY A 126 17.90 22.99 -13.76
C GLY A 126 17.61 21.76 -14.62
N ILE A 127 18.07 21.74 -15.87
CA ILE A 127 17.94 20.56 -16.76
C ILE A 127 18.72 19.37 -16.18
N ILE A 128 19.97 19.58 -15.74
CA ILE A 128 20.78 18.53 -15.13
C ILE A 128 20.07 17.97 -13.90
N ALA A 129 19.54 18.83 -13.03
CA ALA A 129 18.81 18.42 -11.83
C ALA A 129 17.55 17.61 -12.18
N MET A 130 16.80 18.00 -13.22
CA MET A 130 15.64 17.25 -13.71
C MET A 130 16.04 15.86 -14.23
N VAL A 131 17.11 15.75 -15.03
CA VAL A 131 17.62 14.48 -15.55
C VAL A 131 18.10 13.56 -14.42
N LEU A 132 18.88 14.11 -13.47
CA LEU A 132 19.34 13.37 -12.29
C LEU A 132 18.16 12.89 -11.44
N HIS A 133 17.11 13.70 -11.31
CA HIS A 133 15.91 13.30 -10.61
C HIS A 133 15.19 12.13 -11.30
N LEU A 134 14.93 12.24 -12.60
CA LEU A 134 14.23 11.19 -13.36
C LEU A 134 15.04 9.88 -13.40
N THR A 135 16.36 9.96 -13.49
CA THR A 135 17.24 8.77 -13.45
C THR A 135 17.28 8.13 -12.05
N ALA A 136 17.26 8.93 -10.98
CA ALA A 136 17.29 8.41 -9.61
C ALA A 136 15.95 7.80 -9.16
N PHE A 137 14.81 8.36 -9.59
CA PHE A 137 13.47 7.98 -9.10
C PHE A 137 12.58 7.27 -10.12
N GLY A 138 12.95 7.30 -11.41
CA GLY A 138 12.16 6.75 -12.50
C GLY A 138 10.89 7.56 -12.81
N PHE A 139 10.16 7.11 -13.83
CA PHE A 139 8.84 7.65 -14.18
C PHE A 139 7.73 6.95 -13.38
N ASP A 140 6.62 7.66 -13.16
CA ASP A 140 5.40 7.04 -12.63
C ASP A 140 4.81 6.00 -13.60
N PRO A 141 4.11 4.96 -13.11
CA PRO A 141 3.37 4.03 -13.97
C PRO A 141 2.36 4.76 -14.85
N MET A 142 2.41 4.53 -16.17
CA MET A 142 1.54 5.21 -17.15
C MET A 142 0.47 4.32 -17.77
N ARG A 143 0.35 3.07 -17.33
CA ARG A 143 -0.61 2.09 -17.86
C ARG A 143 -1.45 1.49 -16.75
N ASP A 144 -2.69 1.14 -17.06
CA ASP A 144 -3.55 0.41 -16.13
C ASP A 144 -3.14 -1.07 -16.12
N LYS A 145 -3.24 -1.72 -14.95
CA LYS A 145 -3.12 -3.18 -14.84
C LYS A 145 -4.50 -3.80 -14.95
N ALA A 146 -4.62 -4.80 -15.81
CA ALA A 146 -5.82 -5.60 -15.98
C ALA A 146 -5.44 -7.09 -16.04
N VAL A 147 -6.41 -7.96 -15.79
CA VAL A 147 -6.29 -9.40 -15.99
C VAL A 147 -6.71 -9.71 -17.43
N ASP A 148 -5.87 -10.46 -18.16
CA ASP A 148 -6.15 -10.86 -19.54
C ASP A 148 -7.47 -11.65 -19.62
N GLY A 149 -8.31 -11.35 -20.61
CA GLY A 149 -9.60 -12.02 -20.81
C GLY A 149 -10.77 -11.48 -19.97
N VAL A 150 -10.57 -10.48 -19.12
CA VAL A 150 -11.64 -9.81 -18.36
C VAL A 150 -11.94 -8.43 -18.94
N ASP A 151 -13.23 -8.08 -19.03
CA ASP A 151 -13.65 -6.75 -19.48
C ASP A 151 -13.08 -5.64 -18.58
N THR A 152 -12.52 -4.62 -19.23
CA THR A 152 -12.00 -3.39 -18.60
C THR A 152 -12.98 -2.73 -17.63
N PHE A 153 -14.29 -2.78 -17.90
CA PHE A 153 -15.30 -2.23 -16.99
C PHE A 153 -15.37 -2.99 -15.65
N GLN A 154 -15.20 -4.32 -15.66
CA GLN A 154 -15.22 -5.11 -14.42
C GLN A 154 -13.95 -4.85 -13.61
N THR A 155 -12.80 -4.86 -14.28
CA THR A 155 -11.48 -4.52 -13.72
C THR A 155 -11.51 -3.14 -13.04
N ASP A 156 -12.08 -2.13 -13.71
CA ASP A 156 -12.19 -0.76 -13.17
C ASP A 156 -13.11 -0.67 -11.93
N ARG A 157 -14.18 -1.47 -11.88
CA ARG A 157 -15.07 -1.53 -10.71
C ARG A 157 -14.38 -2.17 -9.51
N VAL A 158 -13.61 -3.24 -9.72
CA VAL A 158 -12.82 -3.88 -8.66
C VAL A 158 -11.79 -2.91 -8.12
N ALA A 159 -11.01 -2.28 -9.00
CA ALA A 159 -9.98 -1.30 -8.62
C ALA A 159 -10.58 -0.18 -7.75
N ARG A 160 -11.72 0.38 -8.15
CA ARG A 160 -12.44 1.41 -7.38
C ARG A 160 -12.89 0.93 -6.00
N ALA A 161 -13.49 -0.26 -5.93
CA ALA A 161 -13.97 -0.82 -4.68
C ALA A 161 -12.81 -1.09 -3.69
N VAL A 162 -11.69 -1.61 -4.17
CA VAL A 162 -10.50 -1.85 -3.34
C VAL A 162 -9.83 -0.53 -2.91
N ASP A 163 -9.77 0.48 -3.79
CA ASP A 163 -9.28 1.82 -3.43
C ASP A 163 -10.09 2.49 -2.33
N GLU A 164 -11.41 2.31 -2.33
CA GLU A 164 -12.29 2.82 -1.27
C GLU A 164 -12.11 2.03 0.03
N ALA A 165 -12.00 0.71 -0.07
CA ALA A 165 -11.73 -0.18 1.06
C ALA A 165 -10.40 0.14 1.77
N GLU A 166 -9.30 0.36 1.02
CA GLU A 166 -8.01 0.77 1.59
C GLU A 166 -8.08 2.15 2.26
N ARG A 167 -8.89 3.08 1.75
CA ARG A 167 -9.13 4.37 2.43
C ARG A 167 -9.81 4.17 3.79
N HIS A 168 -10.73 3.23 3.90
CA HIS A 168 -11.31 2.88 5.19
C HIS A 168 -10.27 2.27 6.15
N LEU A 169 -9.40 1.37 5.67
CA LEU A 169 -8.32 0.82 6.50
C LEU A 169 -7.34 1.90 6.97
N SER A 170 -6.95 2.85 6.11
CA SER A 170 -6.09 3.97 6.49
C SER A 170 -6.74 4.83 7.58
N ALA A 171 -8.02 5.18 7.42
CA ALA A 171 -8.75 5.94 8.42
C ALA A 171 -8.88 5.19 9.76
N MET A 172 -8.93 3.85 9.75
CA MET A 172 -8.85 3.05 10.98
C MET A 172 -7.49 3.19 11.67
N THR A 173 -6.38 3.16 10.92
CA THR A 173 -5.02 3.39 11.46
C THR A 173 -4.91 4.77 12.12
N ASP A 174 -5.40 5.79 11.44
CA ASP A 174 -5.33 7.17 11.95
C ASP A 174 -6.17 7.33 13.22
N ALA A 175 -7.38 6.76 13.22
CA ALA A 175 -8.26 6.79 14.39
C ALA A 175 -7.65 6.03 15.57
N ILE A 176 -7.17 4.79 15.38
CA ILE A 176 -6.67 3.96 16.49
C ILE A 176 -5.40 4.54 17.12
N ALA A 177 -4.58 5.25 16.34
CA ALA A 177 -3.39 5.93 16.85
C ALA A 177 -3.74 6.95 17.95
N THR A 178 -4.91 7.59 17.87
CA THR A 178 -5.37 8.56 18.90
C THR A 178 -5.77 7.90 20.22
N ALA A 179 -6.07 6.59 20.23
CA ALA A 179 -6.40 5.85 21.45
C ALA A 179 -5.18 5.62 22.35
N GLY A 180 -3.95 5.71 21.80
CA GLY A 180 -2.70 5.58 22.56
C GLY A 180 -2.42 4.16 23.11
N ASP A 181 -3.18 3.15 22.69
CA ASP A 181 -3.02 1.76 23.13
C ASP A 181 -2.30 0.93 22.05
N ARG A 182 -1.07 0.52 22.36
CA ARG A 182 -0.24 -0.29 21.45
C ARG A 182 -0.85 -1.65 21.14
N THR A 183 -1.56 -2.26 22.08
CA THR A 183 -2.19 -3.57 21.87
C THR A 183 -3.36 -3.45 20.89
N MET A 184 -4.14 -2.38 20.98
CA MET A 184 -5.25 -2.14 20.05
C MET A 184 -4.77 -1.71 18.67
N THR A 185 -3.68 -0.93 18.62
CA THR A 185 -2.99 -0.63 17.35
C THR A 185 -2.57 -1.92 16.65
N ALA A 186 -1.92 -2.85 17.37
CA ALA A 186 -1.51 -4.15 16.81
C ALA A 186 -2.72 -5.01 16.37
N ARG A 187 -3.83 -4.97 17.12
CA ARG A 187 -5.05 -5.71 16.77
C ARG A 187 -5.69 -5.20 15.48
N VAL A 188 -5.74 -3.87 15.29
CA VAL A 188 -6.20 -3.25 14.05
C VAL A 188 -5.28 -3.61 12.88
N ASP A 189 -3.96 -3.56 13.08
CA ASP A 189 -2.97 -3.99 12.09
C ASP A 189 -3.19 -5.43 11.63
N GLN A 190 -3.50 -6.35 12.55
CA GLN A 190 -3.81 -7.74 12.24
C GLN A 190 -5.08 -7.85 11.38
N PHE A 191 -6.16 -7.17 11.77
CA PHE A 191 -7.40 -7.16 10.99
C PHE A 191 -7.16 -6.60 9.57
N GLN A 192 -6.38 -5.53 9.43
CA GLN A 192 -6.02 -4.96 8.13
C GLN A 192 -5.25 -5.96 7.26
N ALA A 193 -4.37 -6.77 7.85
CA ALA A 193 -3.65 -7.81 7.11
C ALA A 193 -4.62 -8.86 6.52
N THR A 194 -5.62 -9.28 7.30
CA THR A 194 -6.67 -10.19 6.85
C THR A 194 -7.52 -9.56 5.75
N ALA A 195 -7.94 -8.30 5.91
CA ALA A 195 -8.68 -7.57 4.89
C ALA A 195 -7.88 -7.44 3.57
N ARG A 196 -6.58 -7.12 3.64
CA ARG A 196 -5.69 -7.05 2.46
C ARG A 196 -5.44 -8.40 1.80
N ALA A 197 -5.45 -9.51 2.56
CA ALA A 197 -5.44 -10.84 1.96
C ALA A 197 -6.72 -11.09 1.15
N PHE A 198 -7.88 -10.70 1.69
CA PHE A 198 -9.15 -10.76 0.98
C PHE A 198 -9.19 -9.87 -0.27
N PHE A 199 -8.66 -8.64 -0.21
CA PHE A 199 -8.62 -7.75 -1.39
C PHE A 199 -7.85 -8.37 -2.54
N ARG A 200 -6.69 -8.99 -2.25
CA ARG A 200 -5.86 -9.66 -3.27
C ARG A 200 -6.60 -10.81 -3.96
N THR A 201 -7.39 -11.59 -3.22
CA THR A 201 -8.22 -12.65 -3.83
C THR A 201 -9.23 -12.06 -4.81
N VAL A 202 -9.93 -10.99 -4.43
CA VAL A 202 -10.90 -10.32 -5.32
C VAL A 202 -10.23 -9.60 -6.50
N GLU A 203 -9.02 -9.09 -6.32
CA GLU A 203 -8.22 -8.53 -7.43
C GLU A 203 -7.74 -9.60 -8.41
N ASN A 204 -7.52 -10.83 -7.95
CA ASN A 204 -7.11 -11.93 -8.83
C ASN A 204 -8.29 -12.49 -9.63
N ASP A 205 -9.52 -12.44 -9.09
CA ASP A 205 -10.73 -12.83 -9.81
C ASP A 205 -11.81 -11.73 -9.75
N PRO A 206 -11.88 -10.85 -10.76
CA PRO A 206 -12.86 -9.76 -10.80
C PRO A 206 -14.33 -10.19 -10.77
N ARG A 207 -14.62 -11.45 -11.12
CA ARG A 207 -15.99 -12.00 -11.16
C ARG A 207 -16.60 -12.07 -9.76
N ASP A 208 -15.75 -12.22 -8.74
CA ASP A 208 -16.13 -12.32 -7.33
C ASP A 208 -16.61 -11.01 -6.71
N LEU A 209 -16.41 -9.88 -7.39
CA LEU A 209 -16.73 -8.55 -6.85
C LEU A 209 -18.16 -8.47 -6.32
N THR A 210 -19.12 -9.10 -7.01
CA THR A 210 -20.54 -9.07 -6.62
C THR A 210 -20.74 -9.65 -5.23
N SER A 211 -20.07 -10.76 -4.91
CA SER A 211 -20.19 -11.43 -3.61
C SER A 211 -19.29 -10.78 -2.54
N ALA A 212 -18.23 -10.07 -2.96
CA ALA A 212 -17.29 -9.36 -2.09
C ALA A 212 -17.74 -7.94 -1.71
N ARG A 213 -18.63 -7.31 -2.48
CA ARG A 213 -19.00 -5.89 -2.34
C ARG A 213 -19.42 -5.48 -0.92
N ARG A 214 -20.17 -6.33 -0.22
CA ARG A 214 -20.62 -6.05 1.16
C ARG A 214 -19.45 -5.95 2.14
N TYR A 215 -18.41 -6.75 1.93
CA TYR A 215 -17.19 -6.75 2.74
C TYR A 215 -16.34 -5.51 2.44
N LEU A 216 -16.11 -5.21 1.16
CA LEU A 216 -15.30 -4.05 0.74
C LEU A 216 -15.93 -2.70 1.11
N GLY A 217 -17.26 -2.59 1.09
CA GLY A 217 -17.97 -1.36 1.41
C GLY A 217 -18.51 -1.34 2.84
N VAL A 218 -19.67 -1.96 3.05
CA VAL A 218 -20.48 -1.79 4.27
C VAL A 218 -19.74 -2.23 5.53
N TYR A 219 -19.06 -3.38 5.51
CA TYR A 219 -18.38 -3.89 6.69
C TYR A 219 -17.14 -3.08 7.05
N LEU A 220 -16.34 -2.65 6.08
CA LEU A 220 -15.19 -1.78 6.35
C LEU A 220 -15.60 -0.37 6.76
N LEU A 221 -16.67 0.18 6.18
CA LEU A 221 -17.23 1.44 6.62
C LEU A 221 -17.68 1.35 8.10
N GLY A 222 -18.40 0.27 8.45
CA GLY A 222 -18.80 0.00 9.83
C GLY A 222 -17.62 -0.18 10.77
N ALA A 223 -16.59 -0.93 10.36
CA ALA A 223 -15.36 -1.12 11.13
C ALA A 223 -14.62 0.21 11.36
N LYS A 224 -14.53 1.05 10.33
CA LYS A 224 -13.96 2.41 10.41
C LYS A 224 -14.72 3.29 11.41
N ASP A 225 -16.04 3.34 11.31
CA ASP A 225 -16.87 4.14 12.20
C ASP A 225 -16.80 3.63 13.65
N ALA A 226 -16.74 2.31 13.85
CA ALA A 226 -16.54 1.69 15.16
C ALA A 226 -15.16 2.02 15.75
N THR A 227 -14.11 2.01 14.93
CA THR A 227 -12.74 2.39 15.35
C THR A 227 -12.67 3.83 15.83
N ILE A 228 -13.31 4.76 15.10
CA ILE A 228 -13.38 6.17 15.48
C ILE A 228 -14.10 6.35 16.83
N LYS A 229 -15.24 5.66 17.02
CA LYS A 229 -15.99 5.69 18.28
C LYS A 229 -15.19 5.09 19.44
N PHE A 230 -14.56 3.94 19.21
CA PHE A 230 -13.69 3.29 20.18
C PHE A 230 -12.56 4.23 20.61
N ALA A 231 -11.83 4.80 19.66
CA ALA A 231 -10.69 5.66 19.96
C ALA A 231 -11.10 6.88 20.79
N LYS A 232 -12.25 7.49 20.48
CA LYS A 232 -12.82 8.60 21.25
C LYS A 232 -13.18 8.20 22.69
N LEU A 233 -13.90 7.09 22.87
CA LEU A 233 -14.35 6.63 24.19
C LEU A 233 -13.17 6.18 25.06
N TYR A 234 -12.24 5.44 24.47
CA TYR A 234 -11.10 4.88 25.17
C TYR A 234 -10.08 5.96 25.57
N ALA A 235 -9.92 7.02 24.77
CA ALA A 235 -9.06 8.15 25.13
C ALA A 235 -9.57 8.92 26.37
N GLN A 236 -10.88 8.93 26.62
CA GLN A 236 -11.49 9.66 27.75
C GLN A 236 -11.44 8.87 29.06
N GLY A 237 -11.77 7.58 29.01
CA GLY A 237 -11.99 6.77 30.23
C GLY A 237 -11.09 5.53 30.37
N ARG A 238 -10.41 5.11 29.30
CA ARG A 238 -9.64 3.84 29.25
C ARG A 238 -10.40 2.63 29.79
N ASP A 239 -11.71 2.58 29.51
CA ASP A 239 -12.61 1.55 30.01
C ASP A 239 -12.24 0.16 29.44
N PRO A 240 -11.92 -0.83 30.29
CA PRO A 240 -11.64 -2.20 29.85
C PRO A 240 -12.80 -2.87 29.13
N ALA A 241 -14.06 -2.55 29.46
CA ALA A 241 -15.23 -3.12 28.80
C ALA A 241 -15.32 -2.66 27.33
N VAL A 242 -15.15 -1.36 27.10
CA VAL A 242 -15.12 -0.78 25.73
C VAL A 242 -14.01 -1.39 24.88
N LYS A 243 -12.85 -1.70 25.50
CA LYS A 243 -11.75 -2.41 24.84
C LYS A 243 -12.11 -3.85 24.50
N ALA A 244 -12.76 -4.57 25.41
CA ALA A 244 -13.19 -5.94 25.19
C ALA A 244 -14.22 -6.03 24.06
N ASP A 245 -15.23 -5.16 24.06
CA ASP A 245 -16.28 -5.11 23.03
C ASP A 245 -15.69 -4.82 21.64
N TYR A 246 -14.80 -3.83 21.55
CA TYR A 246 -14.13 -3.51 20.29
C TYR A 246 -13.20 -4.64 19.81
N THR A 247 -12.52 -5.32 20.73
CA THR A 247 -11.69 -6.49 20.38
C THR A 247 -12.56 -7.61 19.83
N SER A 248 -13.69 -7.91 20.46
CA SER A 248 -14.65 -8.91 19.98
C SER A 248 -15.17 -8.58 18.59
N LEU A 249 -15.48 -7.30 18.32
CA LEU A 249 -15.88 -6.86 16.97
C LEU A 249 -14.79 -7.15 15.93
N LEU A 250 -13.52 -6.87 16.25
CA LEU A 250 -12.41 -7.16 15.33
C LEU A 250 -12.21 -8.66 15.13
N ASP A 251 -12.40 -9.48 16.16
CA ASP A 251 -12.35 -10.94 16.09
C ASP A 251 -13.45 -11.48 15.15
N ASP A 252 -14.69 -11.01 15.32
CA ASP A 252 -15.81 -11.39 14.47
C ASP A 252 -15.59 -10.98 13.01
N LEU A 253 -15.12 -9.74 12.78
CA LEU A 253 -14.81 -9.27 11.43
C LEU A 253 -13.69 -10.09 10.81
N GLU A 254 -12.60 -10.37 11.53
CA GLU A 254 -11.49 -11.17 11.02
C GLU A 254 -11.93 -12.60 10.66
N ALA A 255 -12.76 -13.23 11.49
CA ALA A 255 -13.34 -14.54 11.22
C ALA A 255 -14.20 -14.53 9.94
N ASN A 256 -15.09 -13.54 9.81
CA ASN A 256 -15.97 -13.41 8.64
C ASN A 256 -15.18 -13.14 7.35
N PHE A 257 -14.18 -12.26 7.39
CA PHE A 257 -13.32 -11.99 6.22
C PHE A 257 -12.51 -13.22 5.84
N THR A 258 -11.96 -13.95 6.82
CA THR A 258 -11.20 -15.19 6.58
C THR A 258 -12.08 -16.26 5.95
N ALA A 259 -13.27 -16.50 6.51
CA ALA A 259 -14.22 -17.47 5.98
C ALA A 259 -14.66 -17.12 4.55
N LYS A 260 -14.97 -15.84 4.29
CA LYS A 260 -15.35 -15.39 2.95
C LYS A 260 -14.19 -15.54 1.96
N ASN A 261 -12.96 -15.22 2.37
CA ASN A 261 -11.77 -15.39 1.54
C ASN A 261 -11.53 -16.85 1.16
N GLN A 262 -11.67 -17.77 2.12
CA GLN A 262 -11.55 -19.21 1.87
C GLN A 262 -12.63 -19.73 0.92
N ALA A 263 -13.86 -19.24 1.05
CA ALA A 263 -14.96 -19.60 0.16
C ALA A 263 -14.66 -19.19 -1.30
N LEU A 264 -14.15 -17.97 -1.52
CA LEU A 264 -13.76 -17.52 -2.87
C LEU A 264 -12.63 -18.39 -3.45
N LEU A 265 -11.59 -18.67 -2.67
CA LEU A 265 -10.49 -19.52 -3.12
C LEU A 265 -10.92 -20.96 -3.42
N SER A 266 -11.93 -21.48 -2.73
CA SER A 266 -12.49 -22.80 -3.00
C SER A 266 -13.31 -22.84 -4.29
N ASP A 267 -14.06 -21.77 -4.56
CA ASP A 267 -14.84 -21.61 -5.79
C ASP A 267 -13.91 -21.56 -7.00
N SER A 268 -12.87 -20.73 -6.95
CA SER A 268 -11.86 -20.65 -8.02
C SER A 268 -11.13 -21.97 -8.29
N ARG A 269 -10.94 -22.83 -7.27
CA ARG A 269 -10.37 -24.17 -7.46
C ARG A 269 -11.34 -25.10 -8.18
N THR A 270 -12.62 -25.04 -7.82
CA THR A 270 -13.67 -25.84 -8.45
C THR A 270 -13.82 -25.46 -9.93
N ASP A 271 -13.79 -24.17 -10.25
CA ASP A 271 -13.78 -23.66 -11.62
C ASP A 271 -12.60 -24.25 -12.42
N LEU A 272 -11.38 -24.22 -11.87
CA LEU A 272 -10.19 -24.75 -12.52
C LEU A 272 -10.29 -26.26 -12.77
N ASP A 273 -10.78 -27.02 -11.79
CA ASP A 273 -10.95 -28.48 -11.92
C ASP A 273 -11.94 -28.80 -13.07
N ILE A 274 -13.04 -28.05 -13.18
CA ILE A 274 -14.00 -28.18 -14.28
C ILE A 274 -13.34 -27.84 -15.62
N GLU A 275 -12.57 -26.75 -15.72
CA GLU A 275 -11.88 -26.38 -16.96
C GLU A 275 -10.85 -27.44 -17.40
N ILE A 276 -10.11 -28.03 -16.46
CA ILE A 276 -9.17 -29.12 -16.72
C ILE A 276 -9.92 -30.35 -17.28
N ASP A 277 -11.05 -30.72 -16.67
CA ASP A 277 -11.83 -31.87 -17.12
C ASP A 277 -12.45 -31.64 -18.51
N VAL A 278 -12.95 -30.42 -18.77
CA VAL A 278 -13.44 -30.04 -20.11
C VAL A 278 -12.32 -30.10 -21.15
N LEU A 279 -11.12 -29.62 -20.82
CA LEU A 279 -9.95 -29.69 -21.71
C LEU A 279 -9.54 -31.14 -21.97
N ARG A 280 -9.51 -32.01 -20.95
CA ARG A 280 -9.24 -33.44 -21.11
C ARG A 280 -10.24 -34.11 -22.03
N ASP A 281 -11.54 -33.85 -21.84
CA ASP A 281 -12.60 -34.37 -22.69
C ASP A 281 -12.43 -33.93 -24.15
N ARG A 282 -12.05 -32.66 -24.37
CA ARG A 282 -11.80 -32.13 -25.72
C ARG A 282 -10.57 -32.78 -26.36
N LEU A 283 -9.46 -32.91 -25.62
CA LEU A 283 -8.25 -33.56 -26.11
C LEU A 283 -8.48 -35.03 -26.46
N GLN A 284 -9.26 -35.75 -25.65
CA GLN A 284 -9.66 -37.13 -25.94
C GLN A 284 -10.51 -37.24 -27.22
N ARG A 285 -11.45 -36.32 -27.43
CA ARG A 285 -12.27 -36.26 -28.66
C ARG A 285 -11.44 -35.90 -29.90
N GLU A 286 -10.43 -35.06 -29.75
CA GLU A 286 -9.50 -34.68 -30.81
C GLU A 286 -8.38 -35.73 -31.03
N GLY A 287 -8.38 -36.83 -30.27
CA GLY A 287 -7.44 -37.96 -30.43
C GLY A 287 -6.02 -37.69 -29.92
N ILE A 288 -5.81 -36.57 -29.23
CA ILE A 288 -4.53 -36.18 -28.65
C ILE A 288 -4.40 -36.86 -27.30
N ARG A 289 -3.65 -37.98 -27.26
CA ARG A 289 -3.25 -38.58 -25.98
C ARG A 289 -2.13 -37.73 -25.38
N LEU A 290 -2.37 -37.15 -24.21
CA LEU A 290 -1.30 -36.68 -23.35
C LEU A 290 -0.46 -37.91 -23.02
N ASN A 291 0.74 -38.01 -23.59
CA ASN A 291 1.69 -39.05 -23.19
C ASN A 291 1.93 -38.86 -21.68
N GLU A 292 1.41 -39.77 -20.87
CA GLU A 292 1.79 -39.88 -19.47
C GLU A 292 3.28 -40.21 -19.46
N GLY A 293 4.09 -39.19 -19.16
CA GLY A 293 5.53 -39.34 -19.02
C GLY A 293 5.83 -40.24 -17.81
N GLU A 294 6.75 -41.18 -18.04
CA GLU A 294 7.45 -41.98 -17.02
C GLU A 294 8.13 -41.11 -15.94
#